data_AF-A0A1F4ZFY2-F1
#
_entry.id   AF-A0A1F4ZFY2-F1
#
_cell.length_a   1.000
_cell.length_b   1.000
_cell.length_c   1.000
_cell.angle_alpha   90.00
_cell.angle_beta   90.00
_cell.angle_gamma   90.00
#
_symmetry.space_group_name_H-M   'P 1'
#
loop_
_entity.id
_entity.type
_entity.pdbx_description
1 polymer ?
#
loop_
_entity_poly.entity_id
_entity_poly.type
_entity_poly.pdbx_seq_one_letter_code
_entity_poly.pdbx_strand_id
1 'polypeptide(L)' 'MINAEFLYVMLVLPTLFGLTLMGEGVYKISHYQEGWINVVLGVIFLAGVAFGYFYLVGYVK' A
#
# COMPACT_ATOMS: atom_id res chain seq x y z
N MET A 1 -4.54 -4.14 24.47
CA MET A 1 -4.88 -5.29 23.61
C MET A 1 -5.26 -4.69 22.27
N ILE A 2 -4.40 -4.79 21.26
CA ILE A 2 -4.73 -4.31 19.90
C ILE A 2 -5.77 -5.29 19.37
N ASN A 3 -7.02 -4.84 19.29
CA ASN A 3 -8.11 -5.64 18.73
C ASN A 3 -7.90 -5.77 17.21
N ALA A 4 -8.41 -6.86 16.62
CA ALA A 4 -8.30 -7.11 15.17
C ALA A 4 -8.79 -5.91 14.32
N GLU A 5 -9.74 -5.14 14.85
CA GLU A 5 -10.26 -3.90 14.25
C GLU A 5 -9.18 -2.83 14.06
N PHE A 6 -8.30 -2.64 15.04
CA PHE A 6 -7.21 -1.67 14.97
C PHE A 6 -6.15 -2.09 13.93
N LEU A 7 -5.94 -3.40 13.78
CA LEU A 7 -5.07 -3.97 12.75
C LEU A 7 -5.62 -3.71 11.34
N TYR A 8 -6.92 -3.87 11.16
CA TYR A 8 -7.59 -3.53 9.90
C TYR A 8 -7.42 -2.06 9.57
N VAL A 9 -7.70 -1.14 10.50
CA VAL A 9 -7.54 0.31 10.26
C VAL A 9 -6.08 0.67 9.96
N MET A 10 -5.14 0.06 10.68
CA MET A 10 -3.69 0.28 10.50
C MET A 10 -3.20 -0.19 9.12
N LEU A 11 -3.79 -1.22 8.52
CA LEU A 11 -3.42 -1.73 7.19
C LEU A 11 -4.25 -1.13 6.05
N VAL A 12 -5.49 -0.72 6.32
CA VAL A 12 -6.38 -0.06 5.34
C VAL A 12 -5.84 1.30 4.92
N LEU A 13 -5.38 2.13 5.85
CA LEU A 13 -4.79 3.43 5.52
C LEU A 13 -3.60 3.33 4.54
N PRO A 14 -2.56 2.53 4.84
CA PRO A 14 -1.41 2.42 3.95
C PRO A 14 -1.73 1.69 2.63
N THR A 15 -2.72 0.77 2.58
CA THR A 15 -3.20 0.23 1.30
C THR A 15 -3.86 1.29 0.43
N LEU A 16 -4.76 2.11 1.00
CA LEU A 16 -5.41 3.21 0.27
C LEU A 16 -4.39 4.24 -0.23
N PHE A 17 -3.39 4.56 0.59
CA PHE A 17 -2.29 5.43 0.19
C PHE A 17 -1.48 4.83 -0.97
N GLY A 18 -1.08 3.55 -0.88
CA GLY A 18 -0.35 2.86 -1.94
C GLY A 18 -1.13 2.78 -3.26
N LEU A 19 -2.43 2.50 -3.18
CA LEU A 19 -3.33 2.50 -4.35
C LEU A 19 -3.47 3.89 -4.98
N THR A 20 -3.57 4.94 -4.16
CA THR A 20 -3.67 6.32 -4.66
C THR A 20 -2.39 6.75 -5.38
N LEU A 21 -1.21 6.44 -4.81
CA LEU A 21 0.08 6.71 -5.47
C LEU A 21 0.23 5.97 -6.79
N MET A 22 -0.18 4.69 -6.82
CA MET A 22 -0.18 3.90 -8.04
C MET A 22 -1.12 4.50 -9.08
N GLY A 23 -2.33 4.90 -8.68
CA GLY A 23 -3.32 5.56 -9.54
C GLY A 23 -2.80 6.89 -10.12
N GLU A 24 -2.20 7.76 -9.29
CA GLU A 24 -1.56 8.98 -9.78
C GLU A 24 -0.42 8.68 -10.75
N GLY A 25 0.40 7.67 -10.46
CA GLY A 25 1.51 7.29 -11.32
C GLY A 25 1.03 6.83 -12.69
N VAL A 26 0.01 5.98 -12.73
CA VAL A 26 -0.63 5.53 -13.98
C VAL A 26 -1.26 6.70 -14.73
N TYR A 27 -1.94 7.61 -14.01
CA TYR A 27 -2.54 8.81 -14.60
C TYR A 27 -1.49 9.75 -15.21
N LYS A 28 -0.35 9.95 -14.55
CA LYS A 28 0.75 10.76 -15.07
C LYS A 28 1.39 10.12 -16.29
N ILE A 29 1.61 8.80 -16.27
CA ILE A 29 2.15 8.05 -17.43
C ILE A 29 1.21 8.18 -18.64
N SER A 30 -0.11 8.07 -18.43
CA SER A 30 -1.08 8.20 -19.54
C SER A 30 -1.13 9.60 -20.13
N HIS A 31 -0.74 10.62 -19.36
CA HIS A 31 -0.61 12.01 -19.81
C HIS A 31 0.80 12.38 -20.27
N TYR A 32 1.67 11.40 -20.56
CA TYR A 32 3.07 11.60 -20.98
C TYR A 32 3.90 12.43 -19.99
N GLN A 33 3.55 12.39 -18.70
CA GLN A 33 4.31 12.98 -17.61
C GLN A 33 5.15 11.91 -16.91
N GLU A 34 6.17 12.34 -16.18
CA GLU A 34 6.98 11.46 -15.35
C GLU A 34 6.16 10.91 -14.15
N GLY A 35 5.44 9.81 -14.37
CA GLY A 35 4.64 9.11 -13.36
C GLY A 35 5.25 7.79 -12.86
N TRP A 36 6.36 7.37 -13.46
CA TRP A 36 7.02 6.08 -13.18
C TRP A 36 7.51 5.96 -11.73
N ILE A 37 8.00 7.06 -11.14
CA ILE A 37 8.39 7.10 -9.72
C ILE A 37 7.19 6.85 -8.82
N ASN A 38 6.04 7.48 -9.08
CA ASN A 38 4.81 7.29 -8.30
C ASN A 38 4.30 5.84 -8.38
N VAL A 39 4.40 5.21 -9.56
CA VAL A 39 4.04 3.78 -9.72
C VAL A 39 4.99 2.89 -8.93
N VAL A 40 6.31 3.07 -9.04
CA VAL A 40 7.30 2.24 -8.32
C VAL A 40 7.13 2.40 -6.81
N LEU A 41 6.97 3.62 -6.32
CA LEU A 41 6.71 3.87 -4.90
C LEU A 41 5.41 3.22 -4.44
N GLY A 42 4.32 3.34 -5.22
CA GLY A 42 3.04 2.69 -4.92
C GLY A 42 3.17 1.16 -4.82
N VAL A 43 3.91 0.53 -5.75
CA VAL A 43 4.15 -0.92 -5.73
C VAL A 43 4.99 -1.34 -4.53
N ILE A 44 6.07 -0.63 -4.20
CA ILE A 44 6.89 -0.91 -3.02
C ILE A 44 6.05 -0.78 -1.73
N PHE A 45 5.20 0.24 -1.68
CA PHE A 45 4.35 0.48 -0.51
C PHE A 45 3.32 -0.63 -0.34
N LEU A 46 2.64 -1.04 -1.42
CA LEU A 46 1.69 -2.16 -1.39
C LEU A 46 2.37 -3.50 -1.05
N ALA A 47 3.58 -3.74 -1.56
CA ALA A 47 4.37 -4.91 -1.20
C ALA A 47 4.74 -4.91 0.30
N GLY A 48 5.09 -3.75 0.86
CA GLY A 48 5.33 -3.57 2.28
C GLY A 48 4.09 -3.87 3.14
N VAL A 49 2.90 -3.42 2.70
CA VAL A 49 1.65 -3.71 3.41
C VAL A 49 1.29 -5.19 3.33
N ALA A 50 1.47 -5.83 2.17
CA ALA A 50 1.28 -7.27 2.03
C ALA A 50 2.23 -8.06 2.94
N PHE A 51 3.51 -7.68 3.00
CA PHE A 51 4.48 -8.29 3.89
C PHE A 51 4.11 -8.09 5.37
N GLY A 52 3.70 -6.88 5.74
CA GLY A 52 3.21 -6.56 7.09
C GLY A 52 2.01 -7.42 7.49
N TYR A 53 1.05 -7.63 6.58
CA TYR A 53 -0.09 -8.51 6.80
C TYR A 53 0.35 -9.96 7.04
N PHE A 54 1.22 -10.52 6.18
CA PHE A 54 1.71 -11.89 6.37
C PHE A 54 2.51 -12.06 7.66
N TYR A 55 3.34 -11.08 8.02
CA TYR A 55 4.10 -11.08 9.26
C TYR A 55 3.19 -11.07 10.49
N LEU A 56 2.18 -10.19 10.51
CA LEU A 56 1.21 -10.10 11.61
C LEU A 56 0.34 -11.36 11.73
N VAL A 57 -0.12 -11.91 10.61
CA VAL A 57 -0.89 -13.17 10.62
C VAL A 57 -0.03 -14.35 11.07
N GLY A 58 1.24 -14.39 10.67
CA GLY A 58 2.20 -15.41 11.12
C GLY A 58 2.54 -15.32 12.61
N TYR A 59 2.57 -14.11 13.17
CA TYR A 59 2.83 -13.86 14.60
C TYR A 59 1.61 -14.07 15.51
N VAL A 60 0.40 -13.88 14.97
CA VAL A 60 -0.87 -14.04 15.70
C VAL A 60 -1.30 -15.51 15.80
N LYS A 61 -0.59 -16.44 15.15
CA LYS A 61 -0.88 -17.88 15.16
C LYS A 61 -0.07 -18.64 16.21
#